data_AF-A0A1G5A3Y2-F1
#
_entry.id   AF-A0A1G5A3Y2-F1
#
_cell.length_a   1.000
_cell.length_b   1.000
_cell.length_c   1.000
_cell.angle_alpha   90.00
_cell.angle_beta   90.00
_cell.angle_gamma   90.00
#
_symmetry.space_group_name_H-M   'P 1'
#
loop_
_entity.id
_entity.type
_entity.pdbx_description
1 polymer ?
#
loop_
_entity_poly.entity_id
_entity_poly.type
_entity_poly.pdbx_seq_one_letter_code
_entity_poly.pdbx_strand_id
1 'polypeptide(L)'
;MNTPFQRHTTVPPYTRDLAANDQVKWSAEFEVPEIGTDILVRINGIGRAKVVGYATQDGYLGVMCEPYNPPDWWVRQNGLPGPANAALAFGAEISRIQTGEGA
;
A
#
# COMPACT_ATOMS: atom_id res chain seq x y z
N MET A 1 4.68 22.78 1.09
CA MET A 1 4.20 22.43 -0.25
C MET A 1 3.21 21.30 -0.08
N ASN A 2 1.94 21.45 -0.52
CA ASN A 2 0.97 20.35 -0.50
C ASN A 2 1.34 19.40 -1.64
N THR A 3 1.90 18.23 -1.33
CA THR A 3 2.16 17.21 -2.35
C THR A 3 0.83 16.48 -2.61
N PRO A 4 0.21 16.64 -3.78
CA PRO A 4 -1.09 16.03 -4.07
C PRO A 4 -0.97 14.51 -4.16
N PHE A 5 -2.10 13.82 -3.94
CA PHE A 5 -2.22 12.39 -4.23
C PHE A 5 -1.83 12.11 -5.68
N GLN A 6 -0.87 11.21 -5.89
CA GLN A 6 -0.39 10.83 -7.21
C GLN A 6 -0.25 9.31 -7.30
N ARG A 7 -0.84 8.68 -8.33
CA ARG A 7 -0.68 7.24 -8.61
C ARG A 7 0.56 6.96 -9.45
N HIS A 8 1.20 5.83 -9.19
CA HIS A 8 2.38 5.34 -9.92
C HIS A 8 2.18 3.87 -10.32
N THR A 9 2.74 3.49 -11.47
CA THR A 9 2.76 2.11 -11.99
C THR A 9 4.06 1.38 -11.66
N THR A 10 5.08 2.11 -11.23
CA THR A 10 6.37 1.60 -10.74
C THR A 10 6.73 2.26 -9.43
N VAL A 11 7.63 1.64 -8.65
CA VAL A 11 8.15 2.25 -7.42
C VAL A 11 9.02 3.46 -7.81
N PRO A 12 8.73 4.66 -7.30
CA PRO A 12 9.59 5.81 -7.55
C PRO A 12 11.03 5.55 -7.04
N PRO A 13 12.06 6.04 -7.76
CA PRO A 13 13.44 5.80 -7.37
C PRO A 13 13.76 6.43 -6.01
N TYR A 14 14.73 5.85 -5.31
CA TYR A 14 15.29 6.34 -4.04
C TYR A 14 14.33 6.40 -2.84
N THR A 15 13.18 5.73 -2.91
CA THR A 15 12.14 5.74 -1.85
C THR A 15 12.58 5.22 -0.46
N ARG A 16 13.79 4.66 -0.36
CA ARG A 16 14.38 4.17 0.90
C ARG A 16 15.53 5.02 1.45
N ASP A 17 15.95 6.06 0.75
CA ASP A 17 16.99 6.97 1.26
C ASP A 17 16.37 8.03 2.18
N LEU A 18 16.40 7.75 3.49
CA LEU A 18 15.85 8.65 4.51
C LEU A 18 16.63 9.96 4.67
N ALA A 19 17.83 10.08 4.07
CA ALA A 19 18.68 11.26 4.15
C ALA A 19 18.42 12.27 3.02
N ALA A 20 17.67 11.89 1.98
CA ALA A 20 17.34 12.76 0.87
C ALA A 20 16.13 13.67 1.20
N ASN A 21 16.33 14.98 1.10
CA ASN A 21 15.32 15.98 1.50
C ASN A 21 14.12 16.11 0.53
N ASP A 22 14.25 15.64 -0.72
CA ASP A 22 13.26 15.78 -1.79
C ASP A 22 12.63 14.45 -2.24
N GLN A 23 12.70 13.40 -1.41
CA GLN A 23 12.28 12.06 -1.81
C GLN A 23 11.04 11.57 -1.07
N VAL A 24 10.20 10.86 -1.83
CA VAL A 24 9.04 10.15 -1.32
C VAL A 24 9.51 9.05 -0.37
N LYS A 25 9.02 9.05 0.87
CA LYS A 25 9.49 8.17 1.93
C LYS A 25 8.69 6.87 1.99
N TRP A 26 9.36 5.74 1.94
CA TRP A 26 8.78 4.47 2.34
C TRP A 26 8.85 4.30 3.86
N SER A 27 7.71 3.94 4.49
CA SER A 27 7.58 3.93 5.95
C SER A 27 7.73 2.56 6.61
N ALA A 28 8.21 1.54 5.88
CA ALA A 28 8.56 0.25 6.48
C ALA A 28 10.04 -0.09 6.36
N GLU A 29 10.49 -0.97 7.25
CA GLU A 29 11.87 -1.52 7.25
C GLU A 29 12.11 -2.55 6.14
N PHE A 30 11.05 -3.07 5.53
CA PHE A 30 11.12 -4.09 4.48
C PHE A 30 10.93 -3.46 3.08
N GLU A 31 11.38 -4.09 2.00
CA GLU A 31 11.20 -3.60 0.61
C GLU A 31 9.74 -3.35 0.24
N VAL A 32 9.50 -2.29 -0.53
CA VAL A 32 8.20 -1.99 -1.13
C VAL A 32 7.67 -3.23 -1.87
N PRO A 33 6.50 -3.77 -1.49
CA PRO A 33 5.94 -4.95 -2.14
C PRO A 33 5.62 -4.71 -3.62
N GLU A 34 5.90 -5.70 -4.47
CA GLU A 34 5.63 -5.61 -5.91
C GLU A 34 4.13 -5.70 -6.22
N ILE A 35 3.69 -5.09 -7.33
CA ILE A 35 2.34 -5.28 -7.87
C ILE A 35 2.07 -6.77 -8.09
N GLY A 36 0.91 -7.25 -7.64
CA GLY A 36 0.52 -8.66 -7.65
C GLY A 36 0.85 -9.40 -6.36
N THR A 37 1.65 -8.82 -5.46
CA THR A 37 2.00 -9.46 -4.18
C THR A 37 0.85 -9.35 -3.16
N ASP A 38 0.71 -10.40 -2.36
CA ASP A 38 -0.20 -10.45 -1.22
C ASP A 38 0.41 -9.78 0.02
N ILE A 39 -0.37 -8.92 0.66
CA ILE A 39 -0.01 -8.23 1.89
C ILE A 39 -1.13 -8.33 2.92
N LEU A 40 -0.81 -8.09 4.19
CA LEU A 40 -1.80 -7.92 5.25
C LEU A 40 -1.89 -6.43 5.60
N VAL A 41 -3.03 -5.80 5.32
CA VAL A 41 -3.33 -4.43 5.73
C VAL A 41 -3.86 -4.46 7.16
N ARG A 42 -3.07 -3.95 8.11
CA ARG A 42 -3.39 -4.00 9.55
C ARG A 42 -4.32 -2.88 9.98
N ILE A 43 -4.29 -1.74 9.30
CA ILE A 43 -5.09 -0.58 9.68
C ILE A 43 -6.59 -0.87 9.50
N ASN A 44 -7.39 -0.47 10.49
CA ASN A 44 -8.85 -0.58 10.51
C ASN A 44 -9.42 -1.99 10.25
N GLY A 45 -8.61 -3.04 10.41
CA GLY A 45 -9.06 -4.42 10.17
C GLY A 45 -9.40 -4.71 8.71
N ILE A 46 -8.75 -4.05 7.75
CA ILE A 46 -8.98 -4.27 6.30
C ILE A 46 -8.59 -5.70 5.89
N GLY A 47 -7.51 -6.26 6.44
CA GLY A 47 -7.13 -7.65 6.24
C GLY A 47 -6.28 -7.88 4.99
N ARG A 48 -6.35 -9.10 4.43
CA ARG A 48 -5.52 -9.49 3.28
C ARG A 48 -5.91 -8.71 2.03
N ALA A 49 -4.92 -8.25 1.30
CA ALA A 49 -5.10 -7.50 0.07
C ALA A 49 -3.99 -7.81 -0.94
N LYS A 50 -4.29 -7.58 -2.21
CA LYS A 50 -3.33 -7.66 -3.31
C LYS A 50 -2.84 -6.27 -3.67
N VAL A 51 -1.53 -6.10 -3.87
CA VAL A 51 -0.99 -4.84 -4.37
C VAL A 51 -1.36 -4.68 -5.85
N VAL A 52 -1.93 -3.52 -6.21
CA VAL A 52 -2.36 -3.19 -7.58
C VAL A 52 -1.70 -1.93 -8.13
N GLY A 53 -0.92 -1.22 -7.33
CA GLY A 53 -0.19 -0.03 -7.74
C GLY A 53 0.44 0.68 -6.55
N TYR A 54 0.91 1.90 -6.78
CA TYR A 54 1.49 2.75 -5.73
C TYR A 54 0.88 4.14 -5.77
N ALA A 55 0.92 4.85 -4.64
CA ALA A 55 0.61 6.26 -4.63
C ALA A 55 1.46 7.03 -3.63
N THR A 56 1.66 8.32 -3.89
CA THR A 56 2.30 9.24 -2.94
C THR A 56 1.24 10.11 -2.29
N GLN A 57 1.34 10.28 -0.97
CA GLN A 57 0.54 11.23 -0.21
C GLN A 57 1.38 11.80 0.93
N ASP A 58 1.35 13.13 1.10
CA ASP A 58 2.03 13.85 2.18
C ASP A 58 3.53 13.52 2.31
N GLY A 59 4.19 13.26 1.18
CA GLY A 59 5.63 12.92 1.13
C GLY A 59 5.95 11.45 1.40
N TYR A 60 4.95 10.59 1.57
CA TYR A 60 5.12 9.15 1.80
C TYR A 60 4.66 8.32 0.60
N LEU A 61 5.36 7.21 0.35
CA LEU A 61 4.94 6.18 -0.59
C LEU A 61 4.01 5.21 0.14
N GLY A 62 2.84 4.98 -0.44
CA GLY A 62 1.95 3.89 -0.08
C GLY A 62 1.74 2.93 -1.26
N VAL A 63 1.23 1.75 -0.93
CA VAL A 63 0.73 0.78 -1.89
C VAL A 63 -0.77 1.00 -2.07
N MET A 64 -1.22 0.96 -3.33
CA MET A 64 -2.63 0.80 -3.67
C MET A 64 -2.94 -0.69 -3.62
N CYS A 65 -3.93 -1.09 -2.82
CA CYS A 65 -4.24 -2.50 -2.58
C CYS A 65 -5.73 -2.81 -2.71
N GLU A 66 -6.04 -3.97 -3.23
CA GLU A 66 -7.39 -4.51 -3.41
C GLU A 66 -7.66 -5.54 -2.30
N PRO A 67 -8.49 -5.23 -1.29
CA PRO A 67 -8.80 -6.17 -0.22
C PRO A 67 -9.59 -7.38 -0.74
N TYR A 68 -9.23 -8.59 -0.31
CA TYR A 68 -9.93 -9.81 -0.73
C TYR A 68 -11.27 -10.00 -0.03
N ASN A 69 -11.33 -9.66 1.26
CA ASN A 69 -12.54 -9.78 2.08
C ASN A 69 -12.59 -8.60 3.07
N PRO A 70 -12.86 -7.38 2.58
CA PRO A 70 -12.89 -6.21 3.45
C PRO A 70 -14.08 -6.26 4.41
N PRO A 71 -14.02 -5.53 5.53
CA PRO A 71 -15.15 -5.38 6.43
C PRO A 71 -16.31 -4.59 5.77
N ASP A 72 -17.55 -4.86 6.19
CA ASP A 72 -18.77 -4.24 5.62
C ASP A 72 -18.75 -2.71 5.61
N TRP A 73 -18.13 -2.10 6.62
CA TRP A 73 -18.00 -0.63 6.68
C TRP A 73 -17.18 -0.10 5.50
N TRP A 74 -16.16 -0.83 5.06
CA TRP A 74 -15.29 -0.43 3.96
C TRP A 74 -16.06 -0.48 2.64
N VAL A 75 -16.83 -1.56 2.43
CA VAL A 75 -17.67 -1.73 1.24
C VAL A 75 -18.74 -0.64 1.16
N ARG A 76 -19.36 -0.27 2.29
CA ARG A 76 -20.35 0.82 2.32
C ARG A 76 -19.77 2.19 1.94
N GLN A 77 -18.50 2.44 2.24
CA GLN A 77 -17.84 3.71 1.93
C GLN A 77 -17.23 3.75 0.53
N ASN A 78 -16.65 2.64 0.07
CA ASN A 78 -15.81 2.61 -1.13
C ASN A 78 -16.43 1.82 -2.29
N GLY A 79 -17.48 1.02 -2.04
CA GLY A 79 -18.03 0.03 -2.97
C GLY A 79 -17.33 -1.33 -2.88
N LEU A 80 -17.68 -2.25 -3.79
CA LEU A 80 -17.01 -3.55 -3.89
C LEU A 80 -15.54 -3.37 -4.29
N PRO A 81 -14.58 -4.10 -3.70
CA PRO A 81 -13.17 -4.01 -4.07
C PRO A 81 -12.91 -4.15 -5.57
N GLY A 82 -12.02 -3.31 -6.07
CA GLY A 82 -11.49 -3.40 -7.42
C GLY A 82 -10.40 -2.35 -7.67
N PRO A 83 -9.79 -2.35 -8.87
CA PRO A 83 -8.69 -1.43 -9.19
C PRO A 83 -9.07 0.06 -9.10
N ALA A 84 -10.35 0.40 -9.32
CA ALA A 84 -10.83 1.78 -9.30
C ALA A 84 -10.84 2.39 -7.88
N ASN A 85 -11.13 1.57 -6.86
CA ASN A 85 -11.32 1.97 -5.46
C ASN A 85 -10.33 1.27 -4.51
N ALA A 86 -9.15 0.90 -5.01
CA ALA A 86 -8.09 0.32 -4.22
C ALA A 86 -7.74 1.21 -3.00
N ALA A 87 -7.54 0.59 -1.85
CA ALA A 87 -7.16 1.26 -0.62
C ALA A 87 -5.69 1.70 -0.68
N LEU A 88 -5.40 2.91 -0.23
CA LEU A 88 -4.03 3.35 0.02
C LEU A 88 -3.61 2.87 1.41
N ALA A 89 -2.49 2.16 1.49
CA ALA A 89 -1.86 1.79 2.75
C ALA A 89 -0.35 2.09 2.72
N PHE A 90 0.17 2.64 3.80
CA PHE A 90 1.59 2.94 3.95
C PHE A 90 2.37 1.74 4.50
N GLY A 91 3.69 1.73 4.34
CA GLY A 91 4.53 0.64 4.84
C GLY A 91 4.32 0.32 6.32
N ALA A 92 4.20 1.34 7.16
CA ALA A 92 3.91 1.19 8.59
C ALA A 92 2.54 0.54 8.90
N GLU A 93 1.64 0.43 7.92
CA GLU A 93 0.28 -0.09 8.06
C GLU A 93 0.13 -1.53 7.53
N ILE A 94 1.16 -2.08 6.85
CA ILE A 94 1.08 -3.39 6.19
C ILE A 94 2.17 -4.36 6.67
N SER A 95 1.86 -5.67 6.67
CA SER A 95 2.85 -6.74 6.83
C SER A 95 3.04 -7.48 5.51
N ARG A 96 4.25 -8.00 5.30
CA ARG A 96 4.48 -9.07 4.32
C ARG A 96 3.77 -10.34 4.76
N ILE A 97 3.16 -11.04 3.83
CA ILE A 97 2.74 -12.42 4.03
C ILE A 97 3.92 -13.29 3.57
N GLN A 98 4.54 -14.02 4.50
CA GLN A 98 5.56 -15.00 4.11
C GLN A 98 4.84 -16.15 3.42
N THR A 99 5.09 -16.35 2.12
CA THR A 99 4.70 -17.57 1.42
C THR A 99 5.61 -18.69 1.91
N GLY A 100 5.24 -19.34 3.02
CA GLY A 100 6.15 -20.29 3.66
C GLY A 100 5.64 -20.97 4.92
N GLU A 101 4.41 -21.50 4.91
CA GLU A 101 4.09 -22.73 5.63
C GLU A 101 3.14 -23.55 4.76
N GLY A 102 3.73 -24.44 3.98
CA GLY A 102 3.07 -25.34 3.05
C GLY A 102 3.95 -26.55 2.83
N ALA A 103 4.18 -27.31 3.90
CA ALA A 103 4.50 -28.75 3.95
C ALA A 103 4.65 -29.16 5.41
#